data_AF-A0A956XJJ6-F1
#
_entry.id   AF-A0A956XJJ6-F1
#
_cell.length_a   1.000
_cell.length_b   1.000
_cell.length_c   1.000
_cell.angle_alpha   90.00
_cell.angle_beta   90.00
_cell.angle_gamma   90.00
#
_symmetry.space_group_name_H-M   'P 1'
#
loop_
_entity.id
_entity.type
_entity.pdbx_description
1 polymer ?
#
loop_
_entity_poly.entity_id
_entity_poly.type
_entity_poly.pdbx_seq_one_letter_code
_entity_poly.pdbx_strand_id
1 'polypeptide(L)'
;MVAEIVFKKKGKDIREAIHGRIEGLESRLVRRNVQLDALLDDRNKLRSYLIRSSGGRTLHSGKRQYVLIGENDISSEEKEEIDQMLRRISEIEQEIYRLKMISEHLDPNETYPLDLGDLISYGFSTFEN
;
A
#
# COMPACT_ATOMS: atom_id res chain seq x y z
N MET A 1 25.76 -26.40 3.57
CA MET A 1 25.36 -25.27 4.44
C MET A 1 25.77 -24.00 3.71
N VAL A 2 24.82 -23.19 3.25
CA VAL A 2 25.12 -21.92 2.58
C VAL A 2 25.28 -20.88 3.68
N ALA A 3 26.39 -20.14 3.68
CA ALA A 3 26.60 -19.06 4.64
C ALA A 3 25.59 -17.94 4.36
N GLU A 4 24.74 -17.66 5.34
CA GLU A 4 23.77 -16.57 5.27
C GLU A 4 24.54 -15.25 5.49
N ILE A 5 24.45 -14.33 4.54
CA ILE A 5 25.15 -13.04 4.62
C ILE A 5 24.40 -12.15 5.59
N VAL A 6 25.08 -11.69 6.64
CA VAL A 6 24.52 -10.81 7.67
C VAL A 6 25.23 -9.46 7.64
N PHE A 7 24.45 -8.38 7.59
CA PHE A 7 24.92 -7.00 7.57
C PHE A 7 24.69 -6.36 8.93
N LYS A 8 25.72 -5.75 9.52
CA LYS A 8 25.60 -5.06 10.81
C LYS A 8 25.35 -3.58 10.56
N LYS A 9 24.23 -3.05 11.04
CA LYS A 9 23.87 -1.62 10.94
C LYS A 9 23.51 -1.07 12.32
N LYS A 10 23.87 0.19 12.59
CA LYS A 10 23.42 0.85 13.83
C LYS A 10 21.96 1.25 13.70
N GLY A 11 21.24 1.28 14.82
CA GLY A 11 19.85 1.75 14.82
C GLY A 11 19.69 3.14 14.21
N LYS A 12 20.67 4.04 14.40
CA LYS A 12 20.69 5.35 13.73
C LYS A 12 20.68 5.24 12.20
N ASP A 13 21.54 4.40 11.62
CA ASP A 13 21.64 4.23 10.17
C ASP A 13 20.35 3.61 9.59
N ILE A 14 19.76 2.67 10.34
CA ILE A 14 18.48 2.04 9.96
C ILE A 14 17.36 3.08 9.96
N ARG A 15 17.30 3.94 10.99
CA ARG A 15 16.30 5.03 11.06
C ARG A 15 16.46 6.01 9.90
N GLU A 16 17.69 6.38 9.54
CA GLU A 16 17.96 7.26 8.40
C GLU A 16 17.50 6.64 7.07
N ALA A 17 17.81 5.36 6.83
CA ALA A 17 17.35 4.64 5.64
C ALA A 17 15.81 4.55 5.59
N ILE A 18 15.19 4.16 6.71
CA ILE A 18 13.73 4.10 6.86
C ILE A 18 13.10 5.45 6.58
N HIS A 19 13.69 6.54 7.07
CA HIS A 19 13.16 7.89 6.86
C HIS A 19 13.14 8.24 5.38
N GLY A 20 14.24 8.07 4.65
CA GLY A 20 14.28 8.31 3.21
C GLY A 20 13.30 7.42 2.43
N ARG A 21 13.10 6.18 2.88
CA ARG A 21 12.08 5.28 2.30
C ARG A 21 10.66 5.78 2.52
N ILE A 22 10.35 6.25 3.73
CA ILE A 22 9.04 6.82 4.08
C ILE A 22 8.76 8.06 3.22
N GLU A 23 9.72 8.98 3.06
CA GLU A 23 9.53 10.17 2.22
C GLU A 23 9.17 9.81 0.77
N GLY A 24 9.86 8.80 0.20
CA GLY A 24 9.56 8.30 -1.13
C GLY A 24 8.17 7.66 -1.24
N LEU A 25 7.72 6.96 -0.20
CA LEU A 25 6.38 6.36 -0.12
C LEU A 25 5.30 7.43 0.06
N GLU A 26 5.50 8.41 0.93
CA GLU A 26 4.58 9.54 1.15
C GLU A 26 4.41 10.36 -0.13
N SER A 27 5.49 10.64 -0.88
CA SER A 27 5.40 11.29 -2.19
C SER A 27 4.56 10.51 -3.22
N ARG A 28 4.65 9.17 -3.21
CA ARG A 28 3.82 8.31 -4.06
C ARG A 28 2.37 8.30 -3.59
N LEU A 29 2.15 8.28 -2.28
CA LEU A 29 0.83 8.31 -1.66
C LEU A 29 0.09 9.60 -2.00
N VAL A 30 0.76 10.76 -1.93
CA VAL A 30 0.19 12.06 -2.32
C VAL A 30 -0.40 12.00 -3.73
N ARG A 31 0.35 11.47 -4.71
CA ARG A 31 -0.13 11.36 -6.09
C ARG A 31 -1.34 10.43 -6.24
N ARG A 32 -1.42 9.37 -5.42
CA ARG A 32 -2.56 8.44 -5.43
C ARG A 32 -3.76 9.02 -4.70
N ASN A 33 -3.56 9.78 -3.63
CA ASN A 33 -4.63 10.46 -2.93
C ASN A 33 -5.32 11.50 -3.82
N VAL A 34 -4.58 12.21 -4.70
CA VAL A 34 -5.22 13.07 -5.72
C VAL A 34 -6.19 12.29 -6.62
N GLN A 35 -5.87 11.04 -6.98
CA GLN A 35 -6.77 10.21 -7.79
C GLN A 35 -7.97 9.72 -6.99
N LEU A 36 -7.78 9.39 -5.71
CA LEU A 36 -8.85 9.05 -4.79
C LEU A 36 -9.79 10.24 -4.55
N ASP A 37 -9.24 11.43 -4.32
CA ASP A 37 -10.01 12.66 -4.12
C ASP A 37 -10.87 12.96 -5.34
N ALA A 38 -10.34 12.79 -6.55
CA ALA A 38 -11.13 12.92 -7.79
C ALA A 38 -12.31 11.93 -7.86
N LEU A 39 -12.12 10.69 -7.37
CA LEU A 39 -13.22 9.72 -7.26
C LEU A 39 -14.24 10.14 -6.19
N LEU A 40 -13.79 10.70 -5.07
CA LEU A 40 -14.67 11.16 -3.99
C LEU A 40 -15.51 12.37 -4.40
N ASP A 41 -14.95 13.24 -5.24
CA ASP A 41 -15.65 14.41 -5.80
C ASP A 41 -16.69 14.02 -6.85
N ASP A 42 -16.47 12.94 -7.61
CA ASP A 42 -17.47 12.36 -8.51
C ASP A 42 -18.44 11.45 -7.76
N ARG A 43 -19.46 12.07 -7.15
CA ARG A 43 -20.49 11.37 -6.38
C ARG A 43 -21.23 10.30 -7.18
N ASN A 44 -21.42 10.48 -8.49
CA ASN A 44 -22.11 9.50 -9.32
C ASN A 44 -21.24 8.25 -9.51
N LYS A 45 -19.96 8.47 -9.84
CA LYS A 45 -18.97 7.40 -9.99
C LYS A 45 -18.73 6.66 -8.68
N LEU A 46 -18.58 7.39 -7.57
CA LEU A 46 -18.44 6.82 -6.23
C LEU A 46 -19.67 5.98 -5.85
N ARG A 47 -20.88 6.51 -6.04
CA ARG A 47 -22.11 5.76 -5.75
C ARG A 47 -22.18 4.48 -6.57
N SER A 48 -21.88 4.55 -7.85
CA SER A 48 -21.88 3.37 -8.73
C SER A 48 -20.84 2.34 -8.27
N TYR A 49 -19.62 2.77 -7.94
CA TYR A 49 -18.59 1.93 -7.35
C TYR A 49 -19.06 1.23 -6.07
N LEU A 50 -19.62 1.98 -5.10
CA LEU A 50 -20.09 1.46 -3.82
C LEU A 50 -21.22 0.43 -3.99
N ILE A 51 -22.16 0.67 -4.90
CA ILE A 51 -23.23 -0.30 -5.19
C ILE A 51 -22.62 -1.58 -5.77
N ARG A 52 -21.70 -1.46 -6.73
CA ARG A 52 -21.07 -2.62 -7.37
C ARG A 52 -20.07 -3.35 -6.48
N SER A 53 -19.50 -2.69 -5.46
CA SER A 53 -18.59 -3.31 -4.49
C SER A 53 -19.31 -3.91 -3.28
N SER A 54 -20.47 -3.36 -2.89
CA SER A 54 -21.25 -3.81 -1.73
C SER A 54 -22.08 -5.08 -1.96
N GLY A 55 -22.48 -5.38 -3.20
CA GLY A 55 -23.19 -6.64 -3.46
C GLY A 55 -23.65 -6.84 -4.91
N GLY A 56 -23.76 -8.08 -5.39
CA GLY A 56 -23.78 -9.33 -4.64
C GLY A 56 -22.73 -10.32 -5.12
N ARG A 57 -22.00 -10.90 -4.16
CA ARG A 57 -21.55 -12.29 -4.34
C ARG A 57 -22.81 -13.11 -4.59
N THR A 58 -22.84 -13.78 -5.74
CA THR A 58 -23.85 -14.73 -6.18
C THR A 58 -24.53 -15.45 -5.01
N LEU A 59 -25.70 -14.97 -4.60
CA LEU A 59 -26.59 -15.70 -3.72
C LEU A 59 -27.07 -16.92 -4.51
N HIS A 60 -26.72 -18.10 -4.02
CA HIS A 60 -27.09 -19.43 -4.49
C HIS A 60 -28.60 -19.73 -4.38
N SER A 61 -29.48 -18.75 -4.58
CA SER A 61 -30.92 -18.95 -4.64
C SER A 61 -31.46 -18.41 -5.96
N GLY A 62 -32.09 -19.27 -6.76
CA GLY A 62 -32.49 -19.04 -8.15
C GLY A 62 -33.59 -17.98 -8.38
N LYS A 63 -33.43 -16.77 -7.86
CA LYS A 63 -34.16 -15.59 -8.29
C LYS A 63 -33.13 -14.56 -8.73
N ARG A 64 -33.04 -14.32 -10.04
CA ARG A 64 -32.27 -13.24 -10.65
C ARG A 64 -32.72 -11.92 -10.03
N GLN A 65 -32.01 -11.44 -9.01
CA GLN A 65 -32.04 -10.03 -8.64
C GLN A 65 -31.27 -9.32 -9.76
N TYR A 66 -32.02 -8.85 -10.76
CA TYR A 66 -31.49 -7.92 -11.74
C TYR A 66 -31.08 -6.66 -10.99
N VAL A 67 -29.80 -6.54 -10.64
CA VAL A 67 -29.21 -5.23 -10.38
C VAL A 67 -29.33 -4.53 -11.73
N LEU A 68 -30.29 -3.61 -11.85
CA LEU A 68 -30.46 -2.77 -13.02
C LEU A 68 -29.26 -1.83 -13.07
N ILE A 69 -28.16 -2.32 -13.65
CA ILE A 69 -27.00 -1.50 -14.00
C ILE A 69 -27.50 -0.55 -15.08
N GLY A 70 -27.58 0.74 -14.76
CA GLY A 70 -27.97 1.77 -15.71
C GLY A 70 -26.85 2.06 -16.71
N GLU A 71 -27.17 2.65 -17.86
CA GLU A 71 -26.16 3.09 -18.85
C GLU A 71 -25.12 4.08 -18.28
N ASN A 72 -25.42 4.69 -17.14
CA ASN A 72 -24.56 5.66 -16.45
C ASN A 72 -23.74 5.03 -15.31
N ASP A 73 -23.81 3.72 -15.09
CA ASP A 73 -23.01 3.04 -14.07
C ASP A 73 -21.60 2.72 -14.60
N ILE A 74 -20.62 2.67 -13.69
CA ILE A 74 -19.24 2.35 -14.05
C ILE A 74 -19.13 0.93 -14.62
N SER A 75 -18.25 0.78 -15.61
CA SER A 75 -17.93 -0.52 -16.19
C SER A 75 -17.21 -1.44 -15.19
N SER A 76 -17.14 -2.74 -15.50
CA SER A 76 -16.36 -3.70 -14.69
C SER A 76 -14.85 -3.42 -14.73
N GLU A 77 -14.36 -2.90 -15.85
CA GLU A 77 -12.96 -2.47 -16.00
C GLU A 77 -12.66 -1.28 -15.07
N GLU A 78 -13.49 -0.24 -15.12
CA GLU A 78 -13.34 0.91 -14.21
C GLU A 78 -13.44 0.52 -12.73
N LYS A 79 -14.30 -0.45 -12.39
CA LYS A 79 -14.36 -0.98 -11.02
C LYS A 79 -13.03 -1.61 -10.61
N GLU A 80 -12.45 -2.44 -11.46
CA GLU A 80 -11.16 -3.10 -11.20
C GLU A 80 -10.02 -2.07 -11.12
N GLU A 81 -10.03 -1.03 -11.95
CA GLU A 81 -9.07 0.07 -11.85
C GLU A 81 -9.16 0.80 -10.51
N ILE A 82 -10.37 1.09 -10.03
CA ILE A 82 -10.60 1.68 -8.71
C ILE A 82 -10.12 0.73 -7.61
N ASP A 83 -10.44 -0.57 -7.69
CA ASP A 83 -10.01 -1.57 -6.71
C ASP A 83 -8.47 -1.66 -6.62
N GLN A 84 -7.77 -1.63 -7.76
CA GLN A 84 -6.31 -1.61 -7.80
C GLN A 84 -5.73 -0.32 -7.23
N MET A 85 -6.36 0.83 -7.51
CA MET A 85 -5.95 2.10 -6.92
C MET A 85 -6.05 2.07 -5.39
N LEU A 86 -7.19 1.63 -4.85
CA LEU A 86 -7.41 1.53 -3.39
C LEU A 86 -6.46 0.53 -2.75
N ARG A 87 -6.21 -0.62 -3.39
CA ARG A 87 -5.23 -1.60 -2.90
C ARG A 87 -3.84 -1.00 -2.82
N ARG A 88 -3.38 -0.31 -3.87
CA ARG A 88 -2.04 0.32 -3.89
C ARG A 88 -1.90 1.41 -2.84
N ILE A 89 -2.96 2.18 -2.57
CA ILE A 89 -2.98 3.16 -1.46
C ILE A 89 -2.78 2.43 -0.13
N SER A 90 -3.60 1.40 0.13
CA SER A 90 -3.53 0.63 1.37
C SER A 90 -2.18 -0.05 1.59
N GLU A 91 -1.59 -0.63 0.54
CA GLU A 91 -0.24 -1.23 0.60
C GLU A 91 0.82 -0.19 0.99
N ILE A 92 0.76 1.03 0.44
CA ILE A 92 1.70 2.10 0.78
C ILE A 92 1.50 2.56 2.24
N GLU A 93 0.25 2.74 2.67
CA GLU A 93 -0.06 3.17 4.04
C GLU A 93 0.39 2.15 5.08
N GLN A 94 0.14 0.85 4.83
CA GLN A 94 0.59 -0.23 5.70
C GLN A 94 2.11 -0.29 5.78
N GLU A 95 2.81 -0.09 4.66
CA GLU A 95 4.26 -0.08 4.63
C GLU A 95 4.84 1.11 5.40
N ILE A 96 4.29 2.31 5.22
CA ILE A 96 4.68 3.49 6.01
C ILE A 96 4.46 3.22 7.50
N TYR A 97 3.32 2.67 7.88
CA TYR A 97 3.01 2.35 9.27
C TYR A 97 4.01 1.34 9.86
N ARG A 98 4.28 0.24 9.14
CA ARG A 98 5.26 -0.78 9.53
C ARG A 98 6.64 -0.17 9.76
N LEU A 99 7.11 0.66 8.82
CA LEU A 99 8.40 1.32 8.91
C LEU A 99 8.50 2.31 10.08
N LYS A 100 7.42 3.07 10.36
CA LYS A 100 7.33 3.96 11.53
C LYS A 100 7.45 3.16 12.83
N MET A 101 6.71 2.05 12.96
CA MET A 101 6.79 1.17 14.13
C MET A 101 8.19 0.61 14.36
N ILE A 102 8.89 0.20 13.30
CA ILE A 102 10.27 -0.29 13.42
C ILE A 102 11.19 0.85 13.89
N SER A 103 11.13 2.01 13.25
CA SER A 103 11.96 3.18 13.58
C SER A 103 11.83 3.62 15.05
N GLU A 104 10.61 3.62 15.58
CA GLU A 104 10.29 4.01 16.95
C GLU A 104 10.93 3.11 18.01
N HIS A 105 11.10 1.82 17.72
CA HIS A 105 11.58 0.82 18.69
C HIS A 105 13.08 0.50 18.57
N LEU A 106 13.79 1.06 17.59
CA LEU A 106 15.24 0.86 17.46
C LEU A 106 16.01 1.73 18.46
N ASP A 107 16.96 1.18 19.19
CA ASP A 107 17.94 1.99 19.92
C ASP A 107 18.97 2.55 18.92
N PRO A 108 19.19 3.88 18.84
CA PRO A 108 20.13 4.46 17.88
C PRO A 108 21.58 4.00 18.06
N ASN A 109 21.97 3.56 19.25
CA ASN A 109 23.35 3.16 19.58
C ASN A 109 23.57 1.65 19.46
N GLU A 110 22.51 0.85 19.44
CA GLU A 110 22.58 -0.60 19.27
C GLU A 110 22.90 -0.97 17.81
N THR A 111 23.56 -2.12 17.64
CA THR A 111 23.87 -2.67 16.32
C THR A 111 23.02 -3.89 16.07
N TYR A 112 22.27 -3.88 14.96
CA TYR A 112 21.36 -4.94 14.58
C TYR A 112 21.96 -5.76 13.43
N PRO A 113 21.89 -7.11 13.50
CA PRO A 113 22.15 -7.97 12.36
C PRO A 113 20.95 -7.94 11.42
N LEU A 114 21.17 -7.59 10.16
CA LEU A 114 20.16 -7.53 9.12
C LEU A 114 20.48 -8.53 8.01
N ASP A 115 19.46 -9.15 7.46
CA ASP A 115 19.61 -9.90 6.20
C ASP A 115 19.49 -8.98 4.98
N LEU A 116 19.60 -9.55 3.78
CA LEU A 116 19.44 -8.78 2.54
C LEU A 116 18.01 -8.23 2.36
N GLY A 117 17.00 -8.99 2.81
CA GLY A 117 15.60 -8.59 2.74
C GLY A 117 15.32 -7.37 3.61
N ASP A 118 15.87 -7.34 4.82
CA ASP A 118 15.80 -6.22 5.75
C ASP A 118 16.41 -4.96 5.14
N LEU A 119 17.61 -5.06 4.55
CA LEU A 119 18.27 -3.91 3.92
C LEU A 119 17.41 -3.31 2.80
N ILE A 120 16.86 -4.16 1.93
CA ILE A 120 15.98 -3.73 0.84
C ILE A 120 14.69 -3.12 1.41
N SER A 121 14.09 -3.76 2.41
CA SER A 121 12.86 -3.32 3.10
C SER A 121 13.04 -1.94 3.73
N TYR A 122 14.15 -1.69 4.40
CA TYR A 122 14.44 -0.39 5.04
C TYR A 122 14.90 0.69 4.07
N GLY A 123 15.13 0.34 2.80
CA GLY A 123 15.46 1.30 1.75
C GLY A 123 16.93 1.67 1.66
N PHE A 124 17.84 0.79 2.11
CA PHE A 124 19.26 0.96 1.85
C PHE A 124 19.52 0.85 0.34
N SER A 125 19.92 1.95 -0.29
CA SER A 125 20.06 2.08 -1.75
C SER A 125 21.49 1.87 -2.28
N THR A 126 22.48 1.75 -1.41
CA THR A 126 23.87 1.44 -1.77
C THR A 126 24.56 0.64 -0.67
N PHE A 127 25.23 -0.45 -1.06
CA PHE A 127 26.24 -1.10 -0.24
C PHE A 127 27.52 -0.24 -0.33
N GLU A 128 27.55 0.90 0.34
CA GLU A 128 28.82 1.59 0.52
C GLU A 128 29.68 0.76 1.47
N ASN A 129 30.73 0.17 0.89
CA ASN A 129 31.89 -0.43 1.57
C ASN A 129 32.77 0.66 2.17
#